data_AF-F9LWD1-F1
#
_entry.id   AF-F9LWD1-F1
#
_cell.length_a   1.000
_cell.length_b   1.000
_cell.length_c   1.000
_cell.angle_alpha   90.00
_cell.angle_beta   90.00
_cell.angle_gamma   90.00
#
_symmetry.space_group_name_H-M   'P 1'
#
loop_
_entity.id
_entity.type
_entity.pdbx_description
1 polymer ?
#
loop_
_entity_poly.entity_id
_entity_poly.type
_entity_poly.pdbx_seq_one_letter_code
_entity_poly.pdbx_strand_id
1 'polypeptide(L)' 'MEYSKQTVIDGLERTIEQTETKIAELSEPCVKSLAFSRSEQRDLLKKKVKNWKKRIKELEE' A
#
# COMPACT_ATOMS: atom_id res chain seq x y z
N MET A 1 -16.85 2.52 21.16
CA MET A 1 -16.47 1.41 20.27
C MET A 1 -14.99 1.17 20.51
N GLU A 2 -14.64 0.15 21.30
CA GLU A 2 -13.26 -0.28 21.41
C GLU A 2 -12.86 -0.87 20.06
N TYR A 3 -12.05 -0.15 19.30
CA TYR A 3 -11.39 -0.74 18.15
C TYR A 3 -10.38 -1.74 18.72
N SER A 4 -10.73 -3.03 18.65
CA SER A 4 -9.77 -4.08 18.96
C SER A 4 -8.56 -3.89 18.06
N LYS A 5 -7.35 -4.11 18.59
CA LYS A 5 -6.09 -4.04 17.82
C LYS A 5 -6.20 -4.84 16.50
N GLN A 6 -6.96 -5.94 16.53
CA GLN A 6 -7.31 -6.76 15.37
C GLN A 6 -8.01 -5.99 14.25
N THR A 7 -9.01 -5.15 14.56
CA THR A 7 -9.74 -4.35 13.54
C THR A 7 -8.80 -3.37 12.82
N VAL A 8 -7.79 -2.85 13.53
CA VAL A 8 -6.78 -1.96 12.94
C VAL A 8 -5.86 -2.72 12.01
N ILE A 9 -5.43 -3.92 12.40
CA ILE A 9 -4.60 -4.81 11.58
C ILE A 9 -5.36 -5.24 10.32
N ASP A 10 -6.58 -5.75 10.44
CA ASP A 10 -7.42 -6.17 9.32
C ASP A 10 -7.68 -5.00 8.34
N GLY A 11 -7.85 -3.78 8.87
CA GLY A 11 -8.00 -2.57 8.05
C GLY A 11 -6.73 -2.21 7.28
N LEU A 12 -5.56 -2.37 7.89
CA LEU A 12 -4.27 -2.16 7.24
C LEU A 12 -4.00 -3.22 6.18
N GLU A 13 -4.32 -4.49 6.43
CA GLU A 13 -4.17 -5.57 5.45
C GLU A 13 -5.03 -5.33 4.20
N ARG A 14 -6.31 -5.00 4.36
CA ARG A 14 -7.18 -4.60 3.23
C ARG A 14 -6.61 -3.42 2.44
N THR A 15 -6.04 -2.45 3.13
CA THR A 15 -5.44 -1.27 2.48
C THR A 15 -4.19 -1.64 1.68
N ILE A 16 -3.39 -2.59 2.18
CA ILE A 16 -2.23 -3.13 1.47
C ILE A 16 -2.68 -3.85 0.20
N GLU A 17 -3.68 -4.74 0.27
CA GLU A 17 -4.20 -5.46 -0.90
C GLU A 17 -4.66 -4.50 -2.01
N GLN A 18 -5.51 -3.53 -1.66
CA GLN A 18 -5.98 -2.50 -2.61
C GLN A 18 -4.82 -1.70 -3.23
N THR A 19 -3.77 -1.46 -2.45
CA THR A 19 -2.59 -0.73 -2.91
C THR A 19 -1.72 -1.58 -3.84
N GLU A 20 -1.58 -2.87 -3.55
CA GLU A 20 -0.87 -3.82 -4.41
C GLU A 20 -1.59 -3.98 -5.76
N THR A 21 -2.93 -4.04 -5.78
CA THR A 21 -3.73 -4.01 -7.01
C THR A 21 -3.48 -2.73 -7.81
N LYS A 22 -3.51 -1.55 -7.17
CA LYS A 22 -3.18 -0.27 -7.84
C LYS A 22 -1.75 -0.23 -8.38
N ILE A 23 -0.78 -0.82 -7.69
CA ILE A 23 0.61 -0.93 -8.18
C ILE A 23 0.65 -1.78 -9.46
N ALA A 24 -0.12 -2.86 -9.52
CA ALA A 24 -0.20 -3.72 -10.70
C ALA A 24 -0.83 -2.96 -11.88
N GLU A 25 -1.94 -2.26 -11.67
CA GLU A 25 -2.58 -1.39 -12.69
C GLU A 25 -1.63 -0.29 -13.18
N LEU A 26 -0.87 0.33 -12.28
CA LEU A 26 0.13 1.35 -12.64
C LEU A 26 1.34 0.78 -13.39
N SER A 27 1.55 -0.53 -13.31
CA SER A 27 2.62 -1.22 -14.04
C SER A 27 2.22 -1.57 -15.48
N GLU A 28 0.96 -1.39 -15.85
CA GLU A 28 0.51 -1.53 -17.23
C GLU A 28 1.19 -0.50 -18.15
N PRO A 29 1.43 -0.87 -19.42
CA PRO A 29 2.06 0.02 -20.39
C PRO A 29 1.32 1.34 -20.48
N CYS A 30 2.05 2.44 -20.34
CA CYS A 30 1.52 3.79 -20.37
C CYS A 30 2.21 4.63 -21.45
N VAL A 31 1.60 5.76 -21.79
CA VAL A 31 2.22 6.78 -22.63
C VAL A 31 3.53 7.25 -22.00
N LYS A 32 4.56 7.46 -22.85
CA LYS A 32 5.94 7.76 -22.40
C LYS A 32 6.02 8.99 -21.49
N SER A 33 5.17 9.99 -21.69
CA SER A 33 5.09 11.19 -20.87
C SER A 33 4.65 10.93 -19.43
N LEU A 34 3.82 9.90 -19.20
CA LEU A 34 3.32 9.51 -17.87
C LEU A 34 4.17 8.40 -17.24
N ALA A 35 5.16 7.85 -17.95
CA ALA A 35 6.01 6.78 -17.42
C ALA A 35 6.78 7.22 -16.17
N PHE A 36 7.23 8.47 -16.12
CA PHE A 36 7.93 9.03 -14.96
C PHE A 36 6.99 9.15 -13.75
N SER A 37 5.84 9.81 -13.92
CA SER A 37 4.88 10.01 -12.84
C SER A 37 4.29 8.70 -12.31
N ARG A 38 4.01 7.71 -13.18
CA ARG A 38 3.58 6.37 -12.74
C ARG A 38 4.66 5.61 -11.97
N SER A 39 5.93 5.78 -12.35
CA SER A 39 7.04 5.15 -11.64
C SER A 39 7.20 5.75 -10.23
N GLU A 40 7.11 7.07 -10.11
CA GLU A 40 7.11 7.76 -8.83
C GLU A 40 5.93 7.33 -7.95
N GLN A 41 4.73 7.20 -8.52
CA GLN A 41 3.55 6.68 -7.82
C GLN A 41 3.78 5.25 -7.32
N ARG A 42 4.31 4.33 -8.15
CA ARG A 42 4.64 2.97 -7.71
C ARG A 42 5.64 2.98 -6.55
N ASP A 43 6.68 3.78 -6.63
CA ASP A 43 7.71 3.83 -5.59
C ASP A 43 7.17 4.40 -4.28
N LEU A 44 6.31 5.42 -4.35
CA LEU A 44 5.58 5.95 -3.19
C LEU A 44 4.67 4.89 -2.57
N LEU A 45 3.89 4.17 -3.37
CA LEU A 45 2.99 3.12 -2.87
C LEU A 45 3.78 1.96 -2.25
N LYS A 46 4.91 1.54 -2.84
CA LYS A 46 5.82 0.54 -2.24
C LYS A 46 6.38 0.99 -0.88
N LYS A 47 6.75 2.27 -0.74
CA LYS A 47 7.20 2.83 0.55
C LYS A 47 6.06 2.81 1.59
N LYS A 48 4.84 3.17 1.20
CA LYS A 48 3.66 3.11 2.09
C LYS A 48 3.37 1.68 2.56
N VAL A 49 3.35 0.70 1.66
CA VAL A 49 3.15 -0.72 2.00
C VAL A 49 4.19 -1.21 3.01
N LYS A 50 5.47 -0.85 2.83
CA LYS A 50 6.52 -1.18 3.80
C LYS A 50 6.25 -0.59 5.19
N ASN A 51 5.78 0.66 5.25
CA ASN A 51 5.46 1.31 6.52
C ASN A 51 4.23 0.69 7.19
N TRP A 52 3.19 0.35 6.43
CA TRP A 52 2.01 -0.35 6.97
C TRP A 52 2.37 -1.73 7.52
N LYS A 53 3.20 -2.50 6.80
CA LYS A 53 3.72 -3.80 7.28
C LYS A 53 4.53 -3.67 8.58
N LYS A 54 5.31 -2.59 8.75
CA LYS A 54 5.99 -2.30 10.03
C LYS A 54 5.00 -1.96 11.14
N ARG A 55 4.00 -1.14 10.84
CA ARG A 55 2.98 -0.74 11.81
C ARG A 55 2.12 -1.91 12.27
N ILE A 56 1.84 -2.89 11.40
CA ILE A 56 1.20 -4.15 11.79
C ILE A 56 2.06 -4.88 12.83
N LYS A 57 3.36 -5.06 12.57
CA LYS A 57 4.28 -5.71 13.53
C LYS A 57 4.34 -4.98 14.87
N GLU A 58 4.44 -3.65 14.87
CA GLU A 58 4.41 -2.83 16.10
C GLU A 58 3.09 -2.92 16.88
N LEU A 59 1.99 -3.30 16.23
CA LEU A 59 0.68 -3.45 16.87
C LEU A 59 0.45 -4.88 17.39
N GLU A 60 1.15 -5.86 16.82
CA GLU A 60 1.18 -7.27 17.25
C GLU A 60 2.16 -7.50 18.42
N GLU A 61 3.24 -6.71 18.51
CA GLU A 61 4.17 -6.63 19.66
C GLU A 61 3.54 -5.98 20.92
#